data_AF-A0A943KHH2-F1
#
_entry.id   AF-A0A943KHH2-F1
#
_cell.length_a   1.000
_cell.length_b   1.000
_cell.length_c   1.000
_cell.angle_alpha   90.00
_cell.angle_beta   90.00
_cell.angle_gamma   90.00
#
_symmetry.space_group_name_H-M   'P 1'
#
loop_
_entity.id
_entity.type
_entity.pdbx_description
1 polymer ?
#
loop_
_entity_poly.entity_id
_entity_poly.type
_entity_poly.pdbx_seq_one_letter_code
_entity_poly.pdbx_strand_id
1 'polypeptide(L)' 'MGPKYCMNYDSGEYEWIDEDGYSWDQGEYVFNWDDSDYRNEFDEEEDDW' A
#
# COMPACT_ATOMS: atom_id res chain seq x y z
N MET A 1 7.62 5.46 -2.64
CA MET A 1 7.87 5.74 -1.20
C MET A 1 8.45 4.49 -0.51
N GLY A 2 8.59 4.46 0.83
CA GLY A 2 8.82 3.21 1.59
C GLY A 2 7.49 2.52 1.96
N PRO A 3 7.52 1.31 2.54
CA PRO A 3 6.32 0.56 2.90
C PRO A 3 5.46 1.33 3.90
N LYS A 4 4.15 1.20 3.76
CA LYS A 4 3.14 1.77 4.65
C LYS A 4 2.40 0.66 5.36
N TYR A 5 1.85 1.01 6.52
CA TYR A 5 1.11 0.06 7.34
C TYR A 5 -0.36 0.07 6.91
N CYS A 6 -0.71 -0.88 6.04
CA CYS A 6 -1.97 -0.92 5.30
C CYS A 6 -2.78 -2.15 5.70
N MET A 7 -4.12 -2.05 5.60
CA MET A 7 -5.00 -3.19 5.85
C MET A 7 -4.91 -4.16 4.66
N ASN A 8 -4.52 -5.41 4.91
CA ASN A 8 -4.64 -6.51 3.96
C ASN A 8 -6.02 -7.18 4.16
N TYR A 9 -6.87 -7.15 3.14
CA TYR A 9 -8.21 -7.71 3.20
C TYR A 9 -8.23 -9.22 3.00
N ASP A 10 -7.18 -9.81 2.43
CA ASP A 10 -7.07 -11.27 2.28
C ASP A 10 -6.68 -11.92 3.61
N SER A 11 -5.76 -11.31 4.38
CA SER A 11 -5.40 -11.78 5.73
C SER A 11 -6.32 -11.25 6.83
N GLY A 12 -6.95 -10.09 6.61
CA GLY A 12 -7.77 -9.40 7.60
C GLY A 12 -6.94 -8.67 8.68
N GLU A 13 -5.65 -8.47 8.43
CA GLU A 13 -4.70 -7.83 9.35
C GLU A 13 -4.02 -6.62 8.69
N TYR A 14 -3.42 -5.76 9.50
CA TYR A 14 -2.56 -4.70 8.97
C TYR A 14 -1.13 -5.20 8.78
N GLU A 15 -0.54 -4.85 7.65
CA GLU A 15 0.77 -5.32 7.21
C GLU A 15 1.58 -4.16 6.62
N TRP A 16 2.91 -4.28 6.65
CA TRP A 16 3.80 -3.37 5.93
C TRP A 16 3.78 -3.73 4.45
N ILE A 17 3.05 -2.95 3.66
CA ILE A 17 2.85 -3.19 2.22
C ILE A 17 3.49 -2.05 1.43
N ASP A 18 4.34 -2.39 0.47
CA ASP A 18 4.91 -1.44 -0.50
C ASP A 18 3.87 -0.98 -1.52
N GLU A 19 4.16 0.12 -2.21
CA GLU A 19 3.29 0.71 -3.24
C GLU A 19 2.91 -0.28 -4.36
N ASP A 20 3.76 -1.25 -4.66
CA ASP A 20 3.51 -2.30 -5.65
C ASP A 20 2.69 -3.48 -5.11
N GLY A 21 2.26 -3.41 -3.85
CA GLY A 21 1.49 -4.44 -3.17
C GLY A 21 2.33 -5.55 -2.56
N TYR A 22 3.64 -5.38 -2.38
CA TYR A 22 4.45 -6.38 -1.69
C TYR A 22 4.33 -6.29 -0.17
N SER A 23 3.83 -7.35 0.49
CA SER A 23 3.74 -7.45 1.94
C SER A 23 5.06 -7.93 2.54
N TRP A 24 5.68 -7.12 3.40
CA TRP A 24 6.91 -7.46 4.11
C TRP A 24 6.69 -8.46 5.25
N ASP A 25 5.49 -8.50 5.82
CA ASP A 25 5.14 -9.44 6.89
C ASP A 25 4.93 -10.86 6.34
N GLN A 26 4.31 -10.99 5.17
CA GLN A 26 4.08 -12.29 4.50
C GLN A 26 5.24 -12.69 3.58
N GLY A 27 5.99 -11.71 3.06
CA GLY A 27 7.03 -11.95 2.05
C GLY A 27 6.47 -12.30 0.67
N GLU A 28 5.26 -11.83 0.37
CA GLU A 28 4.55 -12.11 -0.90
C GLU A 28 3.71 -10.91 -1.36
N TYR A 29 3.28 -10.94 -2.63
CA TYR A 29 2.43 -9.92 -3.20
C TYR A 29 0.97 -10.11 -2.80
N VAL A 30 0.35 -9.03 -2.36
CA VAL A 30 -1.04 -8.97 -1.95
C VAL A 30 -1.80 -8.05 -2.91
N PHE A 31 -2.99 -8.48 -3.34
CA PHE A 31 -3.75 -7.78 -4.38
C PHE A 31 -4.98 -7.06 -3.82
N ASN A 32 -5.38 -7.42 -2.61
CA ASN A 32 -6.57 -6.90 -1.95
C ASN A 32 -6.14 -6.24 -0.64
N TRP A 33 -5.72 -4.99 -0.73
CA TRP A 33 -5.23 -4.20 0.40
C TRP A 33 -5.64 -2.73 0.25
N ASP A 34 -5.56 -1.97 1.33
CA ASP A 34 -5.89 -0.54 1.35
C ASP A 34 -4.73 0.32 0.83
N ASP A 35 -4.78 0.65 -0.46
CA ASP A 35 -3.80 1.47 -1.18
C ASP A 35 -4.16 2.96 -1.23
N SER A 36 -5.16 3.39 -0.47
CA SER A 36 -5.67 4.77 -0.49
C SER A 36 -4.59 5.82 -0.14
N ASP A 37 -3.71 5.52 0.82
CA ASP A 37 -2.59 6.39 1.19
C ASP A 37 -1.56 6.57 0.07
N TYR A 38 -1.41 5.59 -0.82
CA TYR A 38 -0.51 5.71 -1.97
C TYR A 38 -1.17 6.47 -3.12
N ARG A 39 -2.46 6.24 -3.34
CA ARG A 39 -3.23 6.96 -4.38
C ARG A 39 -3.31 8.46 -4.11
N ASN A 40 -3.49 8.86 -2.86
CA ASN A 40 -3.60 10.27 -2.50
C ASN A 40 -2.28 11.03 -2.72
N GLU A 41 -1.14 10.41 -2.36
CA GLU A 41 0.17 11.04 -2.60
C GLU A 41 0.51 11.14 -4.09
N PHE A 42 0.05 10.21 -4.93
CA PHE A 42 0.21 10.33 -6.39
C PHE A 42 -0.62 11.48 -6.97
N ASP A 43 -1.86 11.67 -6.48
CA ASP A 43 -2.76 12.76 -6.89
C ASP A 43 -2.25 14.13 -6.42
N GLU A 44 -1.63 14.21 -5.23
CA GLU A 44 -0.99 15.43 -4.71
C GLU A 44 0.33 15.79 -5.46
N GLU A 45 1.07 14.81 -5.98
CA GLU A 45 2.30 15.08 -6.75
C GLU A 45 2.03 15.50 -8.21
N GLU A 46 0.87 15.13 -8.78
CA GLU A 46 0.50 15.49 -10.16
C GLU A 46 -0.09 16.92 -10.29
N ASP A 47 -0.63 17.52 -9.22
CA ASP A 47 -1.23 18.87 -9.24
C ASP A 47 -0.21 20.03 -9.11
N ASP A 48 1.10 19.72 -8.95
CA ASP A 48 2.19 20.71 -8.80
C ASP A 48 2.86 21.12 -10.15
N TRP A 49 2.13 21.06 -11.28
CA TRP A 49 2.60 21.43 -12.64
C TRP A 49 1.83 22.58 -13.32
#